data_AF-A0A6G4MVL6-F1
#
_entry.id   AF-A0A6G4MVL6-F1
#
_cell.length_a   1.000
_cell.length_b   1.000
_cell.length_c   1.000
_cell.angle_alpha   90.00
_cell.angle_beta   90.00
_cell.angle_gamma   90.00
#
_symmetry.space_group_name_H-M   'P 1'
#
loop_
_entity.id
_entity.type
_entity.pdbx_description
1 polymer ?
#
loop_
_entity_poly.entity_id
_entity_poly.type
_entity_poly.pdbx_seq_one_letter_code
_entity_poly.pdbx_strand_id
1 'polypeptide(L)'
;LEAVSLGGFDAVYLDLHGAMVTEHFDDGEGELLARIRKVVGACIPVVASLDLHANVTEQMLESANALVAFRTYPHVDMAETGERCADLLEKLFSKAECDLTVCRLPFLIPINSMCTLLDPAKSMYERVAHYESG
;
A
#
# COMPACT_ATOMS: atom_id res chain seq x y z
N LEU A 1 16.26 -0.85 -9.36
CA LEU A 1 17.27 -1.05 -8.28
C LEU A 1 18.43 -0.08 -8.41
N GLU A 2 18.98 0.13 -9.62
CA GLU A 2 20.05 1.10 -9.85
C GLU A 2 19.73 2.49 -9.28
N ALA A 3 18.55 3.04 -9.59
CA ALA A 3 18.09 4.32 -9.04
C ALA A 3 18.17 4.40 -7.51
N VAL A 4 17.81 3.31 -6.82
CA VAL A 4 17.79 3.23 -5.36
C VAL A 4 19.22 3.05 -4.80
N SER A 5 20.11 2.37 -5.54
CA SER A 5 21.50 2.20 -5.13
C SER A 5 22.35 3.48 -5.17
N LEU A 6 21.89 4.51 -5.90
CA LEU A 6 22.58 5.81 -5.93
C LEU A 6 22.51 6.55 -4.59
N GLY A 7 21.52 6.23 -3.74
CA GLY A 7 21.31 6.89 -2.46
C GLY A 7 20.93 8.38 -2.61
N GLY A 8 21.16 9.16 -1.55
CA GLY A 8 20.86 10.60 -1.52
C GLY A 8 19.39 10.95 -1.29
N PHE A 9 18.59 9.99 -0.83
CA PHE A 9 17.20 10.15 -0.44
C PHE A 9 17.01 9.66 0.99
N ASP A 10 16.01 10.21 1.67
CA ASP A 10 15.66 9.85 3.04
C ASP A 10 14.52 8.82 3.12
N ALA A 11 13.79 8.61 2.02
CA ALA A 11 12.72 7.62 1.90
C ALA A 11 12.53 7.17 0.45
N VAL A 12 11.81 6.05 0.28
CA VAL A 12 11.35 5.54 -1.01
C VAL A 12 9.83 5.50 -1.01
N TYR A 13 9.23 6.18 -1.99
CA TYR A 13 7.81 6.08 -2.30
C TYR A 13 7.62 5.39 -3.65
N LEU A 14 6.65 4.48 -3.74
CA LEU A 14 6.32 3.74 -4.96
C LEU A 14 4.82 3.82 -5.21
N ASP A 15 4.43 4.16 -6.43
CA ASP A 15 3.05 3.99 -6.89
C ASP A 15 2.94 2.64 -7.59
N LEU A 16 2.28 1.68 -6.94
CA LEU A 16 2.21 0.29 -7.38
C LEU A 16 0.74 -0.13 -7.58
N HIS A 17 0.52 -1.07 -8.50
CA HIS A 17 -0.81 -1.66 -8.63
C HIS A 17 -1.10 -2.60 -7.46
N GLY A 18 -0.14 -3.43 -7.04
CA GLY A 18 -0.28 -4.38 -5.94
C GLY A 18 -0.85 -5.74 -6.35
N ALA A 19 -0.97 -6.03 -7.64
CA ALA A 19 -1.45 -7.31 -8.16
C ALA A 19 -0.65 -7.77 -9.39
N MET A 20 0.59 -7.28 -9.54
CA MET A 20 1.49 -7.67 -10.61
C MET A 20 1.93 -9.12 -10.43
N VAL A 21 1.80 -9.88 -11.51
CA VAL A 21 2.39 -11.21 -11.67
C VAL A 21 3.46 -11.11 -12.74
N THR A 22 4.55 -11.84 -12.56
CA THR A 22 5.63 -11.98 -13.55
C THR A 22 5.79 -13.44 -13.94
N GLU A 23 6.60 -13.74 -14.96
CA GLU A 23 6.86 -15.13 -15.36
C GLU A 23 7.46 -16.00 -14.25
N HIS A 24 8.15 -15.39 -13.27
CA HIS A 24 8.89 -16.11 -12.24
C HIS A 24 8.38 -15.87 -10.82
N PHE A 25 7.50 -14.89 -10.62
CA PHE A 25 6.99 -14.50 -9.32
C PHE A 25 5.49 -14.20 -9.41
N ASP A 26 4.71 -14.94 -8.63
CA ASP A 26 3.27 -14.70 -8.45
C ASP A 26 3.00 -13.39 -7.70
N ASP A 27 3.96 -12.95 -6.86
CA ASP A 27 3.94 -11.69 -6.14
C ASP A 27 5.05 -10.77 -6.68
N GLY A 28 4.73 -10.04 -7.74
CA GLY A 28 5.65 -9.12 -8.39
C GLY A 28 6.01 -7.92 -7.52
N GLU A 29 5.03 -7.31 -6.83
CA GLU A 29 5.27 -6.18 -5.95
C GLU A 29 6.04 -6.57 -4.69
N GLY A 30 5.74 -7.72 -4.08
CA GLY A 30 6.48 -8.23 -2.92
C GLY A 30 7.96 -8.45 -3.26
N GLU A 31 8.25 -9.05 -4.41
CA GLU A 31 9.64 -9.26 -4.84
C GLU A 31 10.34 -7.92 -5.11
N LEU A 32 9.66 -6.96 -5.75
CA LEU A 32 10.20 -5.61 -5.98
C LEU A 32 10.52 -4.90 -4.65
N LEU A 33 9.57 -4.88 -3.72
CA LEU A 33 9.71 -4.26 -2.40
C LEU A 33 10.84 -4.94 -1.60
N ALA A 34 10.90 -6.27 -1.61
CA ALA A 34 11.95 -7.02 -0.92
C ALA A 34 13.34 -6.70 -1.47
N ARG A 35 13.49 -6.57 -2.80
CA ARG A 35 14.76 -6.16 -3.42
C ARG A 35 15.13 -4.72 -3.07
N ILE A 36 14.16 -3.81 -3.07
CA ILE A 36 14.38 -2.41 -2.65
C ILE A 36 14.82 -2.36 -1.18
N ARG A 37 14.12 -3.07 -0.29
CA ARG A 37 14.45 -3.18 1.13
C ARG A 37 15.89 -3.68 1.35
N LYS A 38 16.33 -4.69 0.59
CA LYS A 38 17.71 -5.20 0.65
C LYS A 38 18.75 -4.14 0.30
N VAL A 39 18.42 -3.20 -0.60
CA VAL A 39 19.34 -2.13 -1.02
C VAL A 39 19.37 -1.00 -0.01
N VAL A 40 18.21 -0.53 0.47
CA VAL A 40 18.11 0.66 1.34
C VAL A 40 18.30 0.36 2.83
N GLY A 41 18.23 -0.91 3.23
CA GLY A 41 18.32 -1.33 4.62
C GLY A 41 17.06 -1.00 5.42
N ALA A 42 17.12 -1.22 6.74
CA ALA A 42 15.95 -1.07 7.62
C ALA A 42 15.63 0.39 8.02
N CYS A 43 16.61 1.29 7.93
CA CYS A 43 16.47 2.66 8.43
C CYS A 43 15.72 3.59 7.47
N ILE A 44 15.77 3.31 6.17
CA ILE A 44 15.11 4.14 5.16
C ILE A 44 13.65 3.69 5.02
N PRO A 45 12.66 4.57 5.25
CA PRO A 45 11.26 4.26 5.02
C PRO A 45 10.98 3.84 3.57
N VAL A 46 10.20 2.78 3.40
CA VAL A 46 9.65 2.35 2.12
C VAL A 46 8.13 2.36 2.23
N VAL A 47 7.46 3.21 1.45
CA VAL A 47 6.00 3.35 1.45
C VAL A 47 5.49 3.16 0.03
N ALA A 48 4.32 2.52 -0.11
CA ALA A 48 3.69 2.38 -1.42
C ALA A 48 2.20 2.69 -1.38
N SER A 49 1.71 3.38 -2.41
CA SER A 49 0.28 3.37 -2.75
C SER A 49 -0.05 2.11 -3.54
N LEU A 50 -1.24 1.57 -3.30
CA LEU A 50 -1.76 0.36 -3.95
C LEU A 50 -3.14 0.61 -4.53
N ASP A 51 -3.44 -0.09 -5.62
CA ASP A 51 -4.81 -0.25 -6.07
C ASP A 51 -5.65 -0.96 -4.99
N LEU A 52 -6.93 -0.62 -4.86
CA LEU A 52 -7.80 -1.31 -3.89
C LEU A 52 -8.06 -2.78 -4.23
N HIS A 53 -7.77 -3.19 -5.47
CA HIS A 53 -7.79 -4.57 -5.93
C HIS A 53 -6.47 -5.32 -5.65
N ALA A 54 -5.52 -4.71 -4.94
CA ALA A 54 -4.21 -5.31 -4.66
C ALA A 54 -4.32 -6.67 -3.95
N ASN A 55 -3.50 -7.61 -4.41
CA ASN A 55 -3.19 -8.85 -3.71
C ASN A 55 -2.08 -8.57 -2.70
N VAL A 56 -2.40 -7.84 -1.62
CA VAL A 56 -1.43 -7.58 -0.55
C VAL A 56 -0.88 -8.93 -0.07
N THR A 57 0.43 -9.12 0.05
CA THR A 57 1.04 -10.38 0.52
C THR A 57 1.80 -10.17 1.83
N GLU A 58 2.19 -11.26 2.49
CA GLU A 58 3.07 -11.19 3.66
C GLU A 58 4.43 -10.56 3.31
N GLN A 59 4.99 -10.88 2.14
CA GLN A 59 6.26 -10.30 1.70
C GLN A 59 6.18 -8.78 1.49
N MET A 60 5.09 -8.27 0.93
CA MET A 60 4.86 -6.82 0.84
C MET A 60 4.79 -6.18 2.23
N LEU A 61 4.05 -6.79 3.15
CA LEU A 61 3.86 -6.32 4.52
C LEU A 61 5.16 -6.30 5.33
N GLU A 62 6.04 -7.28 5.13
CA GLU A 62 7.36 -7.33 5.78
C GLU A 62 8.37 -6.35 5.17
N SER A 63 8.23 -6.04 3.87
CA SER A 63 9.21 -5.24 3.12
C SER A 63 8.94 -3.75 3.18
N ALA A 64 7.67 -3.33 3.27
CA ALA A 64 7.25 -1.94 3.35
C ALA A 64 7.00 -1.50 4.80
N ASN A 65 7.24 -0.22 5.09
CA ASN A 65 6.85 0.41 6.35
C ASN A 65 5.36 0.80 6.34
N ALA A 66 4.81 1.13 5.18
CA ALA A 66 3.39 1.40 5.01
C ALA A 66 2.91 1.06 3.59
N LEU A 67 1.69 0.56 3.49
CA LEU A 67 0.98 0.29 2.24
C LEU A 67 -0.39 0.96 2.33
N VAL A 68 -0.71 1.84 1.37
CA VAL A 68 -1.93 2.65 1.40
C VAL A 68 -2.76 2.38 0.17
N ALA A 69 -3.98 1.87 0.35
CA ALA A 69 -4.87 1.58 -0.77
C ALA A 69 -5.63 2.83 -1.25
N PHE A 70 -5.97 2.84 -2.54
CA PHE A 70 -7.07 3.63 -3.07
C PHE A 70 -8.37 3.30 -2.33
N ARG A 71 -9.33 4.24 -2.34
CA ARG A 71 -10.62 4.08 -1.66
C ARG A 71 -11.82 4.22 -2.56
N THR A 72 -11.60 4.47 -3.85
CA THR A 72 -12.68 4.65 -4.83
C THR A 72 -12.58 3.64 -5.96
N TYR A 73 -13.73 3.07 -6.37
CA TYR A 73 -13.92 2.32 -7.62
C TYR A 73 -15.17 2.85 -8.34
N PRO A 74 -15.05 3.51 -9.51
CA PRO A 74 -13.82 3.74 -10.29
C PRO A 74 -12.79 4.60 -9.55
N HIS A 75 -11.50 4.35 -9.82
CA HIS A 75 -10.40 5.04 -9.15
C HIS A 75 -10.34 6.50 -9.58
N VAL A 76 -10.63 7.38 -8.64
CA VAL A 76 -10.56 8.84 -8.80
C VAL A 76 -9.79 9.51 -7.67
N ASP A 77 -9.30 8.74 -6.69
CA ASP A 77 -8.64 9.22 -5.48
C ASP A 77 -7.12 8.94 -5.41
N MET A 78 -6.45 8.87 -6.56
CA MET A 78 -5.01 8.54 -6.61
C MET A 78 -4.15 9.63 -5.98
N ALA A 79 -4.48 10.91 -6.21
CA ALA A 79 -3.74 12.03 -5.64
C ALA A 79 -3.89 12.07 -4.10
N GLU A 80 -5.12 11.91 -3.63
CA GLU A 80 -5.47 11.82 -2.21
C GLU A 80 -4.81 10.61 -1.54
N THR A 81 -4.61 9.50 -2.26
CA THR A 81 -3.84 8.36 -1.77
C THR A 81 -2.36 8.69 -1.63
N GLY A 82 -1.79 9.41 -2.59
CA GLY A 82 -0.42 9.92 -2.50
C GLY A 82 -0.23 10.86 -1.30
N GLU A 83 -1.18 11.76 -1.05
CA GLU A 83 -1.19 12.62 0.13
C GLU A 83 -1.21 11.79 1.43
N ARG A 84 -2.07 10.77 1.54
CA ARG A 84 -2.09 9.85 2.68
C ARG A 84 -0.75 9.13 2.88
N CYS A 85 -0.04 8.79 1.79
CA CYS A 85 1.30 8.22 1.87
C CYS A 85 2.33 9.22 2.41
N ALA A 86 2.24 10.49 1.98
CA ALA A 86 3.10 11.55 2.48
C ALA A 86 2.88 11.80 3.98
N ASP A 87 1.63 11.85 4.45
CA ASP A 87 1.30 11.99 5.87
C ASP A 87 1.90 10.84 6.71
N LEU A 88 1.86 9.60 6.18
CA LEU A 88 2.48 8.45 6.85
C LEU A 88 4.01 8.53 6.83
N LEU A 89 4.62 9.04 5.76
CA LEU A 89 6.06 9.30 5.72
C LEU A 89 6.48 10.34 6.78
N GLU A 90 5.72 11.41 6.95
CA GLU A 90 5.98 12.40 8.02
C GLU A 90 5.93 11.77 9.42
N LYS A 91 4.96 10.88 9.67
CA LYS A 91 4.88 10.11 10.92
C LYS A 91 6.09 9.20 11.10
N LEU A 92 6.53 8.51 10.05
CA LEU A 92 7.72 7.66 10.11
C LEU A 92 9.00 8.48 10.38
N PHE A 93 9.14 9.66 9.77
CA PHE A 93 10.28 10.55 10.04
C PHE A 93 10.30 11.10 11.46
N SER A 94 9.13 11.38 12.04
CA SER A 94 9.00 11.75 13.45
C SER A 94 9.17 10.58 14.43
N LYS A 95 9.42 9.37 13.92
CA LYS A 95 9.58 8.11 14.68
C LYS A 95 8.34 7.78 15.51
N ALA A 96 7.16 8.11 14.99
CA ALA A 96 5.91 7.65 15.58
C ALA A 96 5.86 6.11 15.57
N GLU A 97 5.26 5.52 16.59
CA GLU A 97 4.96 4.09 16.59
C GLU A 97 3.90 3.80 15.52
N CYS A 98 4.14 2.78 14.69
CA CYS A 98 3.23 2.33 13.65
C CYS A 98 3.09 0.82 13.78
N ASP A 99 1.97 0.37 14.33
CA ASP A 99 1.67 -1.05 14.46
C ASP A 99 1.05 -1.60 13.18
N LEU A 100 1.40 -2.84 12.84
CA LEU A 100 0.79 -3.58 11.74
C LEU A 100 -0.18 -4.62 12.31
N THR A 101 -1.44 -4.56 11.87
CA THR A 101 -2.44 -5.60 12.11
C THR A 101 -3.04 -6.05 10.79
N VAL A 102 -3.15 -7.38 10.59
CA VAL A 102 -3.63 -7.97 9.34
C VAL A 102 -4.73 -8.97 9.64
N CYS A 103 -5.84 -8.87 8.92
CA CYS A 103 -6.93 -9.84 8.95
C CYS A 103 -7.30 -10.22 7.52
N ARG A 104 -7.33 -11.54 7.22
CA ARG A 104 -7.72 -12.08 5.92
C ARG A 104 -9.06 -12.76 6.04
N LEU A 105 -10.01 -12.32 5.22
CA LEU A 105 -11.31 -12.96 5.10
C LEU A 105 -11.22 -14.04 4.01
N PRO A 106 -11.67 -15.30 4.26
CA PRO A 106 -11.48 -16.42 3.34
C PRO A 106 -12.55 -16.44 2.24
N PHE A 107 -12.77 -15.32 1.55
CA PHE A 107 -13.70 -15.23 0.43
C PHE A 107 -13.26 -14.17 -0.60
N LEU A 108 -13.70 -14.33 -1.84
CA LEU A 108 -13.50 -13.35 -2.91
C LEU A 108 -14.69 -12.39 -2.99
N ILE A 109 -14.40 -11.12 -3.23
CA ILE A 109 -15.45 -10.12 -3.49
C ILE A 109 -15.82 -10.18 -4.98
N PRO A 110 -17.11 -10.33 -5.33
CA PRO A 110 -17.54 -10.29 -6.71
C PRO A 110 -17.20 -8.94 -7.34
N ILE A 111 -16.73 -8.93 -8.60
CA ILE A 111 -16.34 -7.69 -9.29
C ILE A 111 -17.45 -6.63 -9.33
N ASN A 112 -18.70 -7.08 -9.46
CA ASN A 112 -19.87 -6.22 -9.49
C ASN A 112 -20.23 -5.60 -8.13
N SER A 113 -19.62 -6.07 -7.03
CA SER A 113 -19.88 -5.59 -5.66
C SER A 113 -18.80 -4.65 -5.13
N MET A 114 -17.75 -4.36 -5.92
CA MET A 114 -16.64 -3.51 -5.49
C MET A 114 -16.84 -2.02 -5.77
N CYS A 115 -17.87 -1.64 -6.56
CA CYS A 115 -18.11 -0.24 -6.92
C CYS A 115 -18.43 0.59 -5.69
N THR A 116 -17.55 1.52 -5.32
CA THR A 116 -17.65 2.31 -4.09
C THR A 116 -18.71 3.41 -4.17
N LEU A 117 -19.39 3.54 -5.31
CA LEU A 117 -20.58 4.39 -5.47
C LEU A 117 -21.86 3.70 -4.99
N LEU A 118 -21.83 2.38 -4.81
CA LEU A 118 -23.00 1.54 -4.49
C LEU A 118 -22.75 0.70 -3.24
N ASP A 119 -23.83 0.33 -2.56
CA ASP A 119 -23.74 -0.63 -1.46
C ASP A 119 -23.51 -2.07 -1.97
N PRO A 120 -22.73 -2.88 -1.23
CA PRO A 120 -22.24 -2.61 0.13
C PRO A 120 -20.87 -1.90 0.20
N ALA A 121 -20.15 -1.73 -0.92
CA ALA A 121 -18.80 -1.15 -0.88
C ALA A 121 -18.80 0.29 -0.37
N LYS A 122 -19.77 1.12 -0.79
CA LYS A 122 -19.90 2.51 -0.34
C LYS A 122 -19.92 2.62 1.19
N SER A 123 -20.89 1.98 1.85
CA SER A 123 -21.02 2.04 3.32
C SER A 123 -19.83 1.40 4.05
N MET A 124 -19.17 0.41 3.44
CA MET A 124 -17.94 -0.15 4.00
C MET A 124 -16.76 0.85 3.98
N TYR A 125 -16.52 1.56 2.89
CA TYR A 125 -15.46 2.57 2.82
C TYR A 125 -15.75 3.82 3.65
N GLU A 126 -17.02 4.23 3.78
CA GLU A 126 -17.42 5.30 4.72
C GLU A 126 -17.05 4.96 6.17
N ARG A 127 -17.17 3.69 6.57
CA ARG A 127 -16.75 3.22 7.89
C ARG A 127 -15.23 3.27 8.07
N VAL A 128 -14.45 2.97 7.03
CA VAL A 128 -12.98 3.08 7.09
C VAL A 128 -12.57 4.52 7.42
N ALA A 129 -13.15 5.49 6.69
CA ALA A 129 -12.86 6.91 6.93
C ALA A 129 -13.23 7.35 8.36
N HIS A 130 -14.33 6.83 8.92
CA HIS A 130 -14.72 7.10 10.30
C HIS A 130 -13.67 6.63 11.31
N TYR A 131 -13.14 5.41 11.16
CA TYR A 131 -12.16 4.84 12.10
C TYR A 131 -10.79 5.53 12.08
N GLU A 132 -10.43 6.21 10.99
CA GLU A 132 -9.15 6.93 10.89
C GLU A 132 -9.21 8.38 11.40
N SER A 133 -10.42 8.90 11.63
CA SER A 133 -10.64 10.26 12.13
C SER A 133 -10.73 10.37 13.65
N GLY A 134 -10.65 9.25 14.37
CA GLY A 134 -10.65 9.16 15.83
C GLY A 134 -9.24 9.11 16.40
#